data_AF-A0A964L3A2-F1
#
_entry.id   AF-A0A964L3A2-F1
#
_cell.length_a   1.000
_cell.length_b   1.000
_cell.length_c   1.000
_cell.angle_alpha   90.00
_cell.angle_beta   90.00
_cell.angle_gamma   90.00
#
_symmetry.space_group_name_H-M   'P 1'
#
loop_
_entity.id
_entity.type
_entity.pdbx_description
1 polymer ?
#
loop_
_entity_poly.entity_id
_entity_poly.type
_entity_poly.pdbx_seq_one_letter_code
_entity_poly.pdbx_strand_id
1 'polypeptide(L)'
;MQRPPIKHCKNCGSAVEYRLPDDGDTKQRAVCPACGTVHYENPLNVVGTVPYWGDQVLLCKRNIEPRWGKWTLPAGFMELNETVAEGAARETLEESGAVFELEGLFSLVNVAQVGQVHLFYRARLLSEQFDPGHETLEARLFTEAEIPWEEIAFRTVKETLTRYFDDRRSGKFSIHTLDIT
;
A
#
# COMPACT_ATOMS: atom_id res chain seq x y z
N MET A 1 -8.54 11.44 5.95
CA MET A 1 -10.01 11.20 5.92
C MET A 1 -10.35 10.32 7.11
N GLN A 2 -11.31 10.71 7.95
CA GLN A 2 -11.79 9.84 9.03
C GLN A 2 -12.63 8.71 8.42
N ARG A 3 -12.41 7.48 8.87
CA ARG A 3 -13.18 6.32 8.42
C ARG A 3 -14.64 6.52 8.84
N PRO A 4 -15.63 6.33 7.94
CA PRO A 4 -17.03 6.48 8.31
C PRO A 4 -17.41 5.41 9.35
N PRO A 5 -18.18 5.76 10.40
CA PRO A 5 -18.56 4.82 11.43
C PRO A 5 -19.50 3.74 10.87
N ILE A 6 -19.44 2.55 11.47
CA ILE A 6 -20.38 1.47 11.18
C ILE A 6 -21.76 1.89 11.68
N LYS A 7 -22.77 1.87 10.79
CA LYS A 7 -24.15 2.28 11.14
C LYS A 7 -25.08 1.09 11.42
N HIS A 8 -24.84 -0.03 10.76
CA HIS A 8 -25.71 -1.21 10.84
C HIS A 8 -24.88 -2.49 10.95
N CYS A 9 -25.45 -3.47 11.64
CA CYS A 9 -24.84 -4.77 11.86
C CYS A 9 -24.81 -5.55 10.54
N LYS A 10 -23.63 -6.05 10.17
CA LYS A 10 -23.45 -6.89 8.97
C LYS A 10 -24.14 -8.26 9.07
N ASN A 11 -24.50 -8.70 10.28
CA ASN A 11 -25.11 -10.01 10.52
C ASN A 11 -26.65 -9.97 10.46
N CYS A 12 -27.29 -8.96 11.07
CA CYS A 12 -28.76 -8.90 11.18
C CYS A 12 -29.40 -7.60 10.67
N GLY A 13 -28.61 -6.62 10.21
CA GLY A 13 -29.12 -5.35 9.67
C GLY A 13 -29.56 -4.31 10.70
N SER A 14 -29.66 -4.66 12.00
CA SER A 14 -30.01 -3.70 13.06
C SER A 14 -28.96 -2.59 13.21
N ALA A 15 -29.38 -1.39 13.63
CA ALA A 15 -28.44 -0.33 13.97
C ALA A 15 -27.48 -0.77 15.09
N VAL A 16 -26.22 -0.33 15.02
CA VAL A 16 -25.19 -0.63 16.04
C VAL A 16 -25.06 0.53 17.03
N GLU A 17 -24.51 0.23 18.20
CA GLU A 17 -24.14 1.22 19.22
C GLU A 17 -22.63 1.20 19.45
N TYR A 18 -21.99 2.36 19.51
CA TYR A 18 -20.58 2.45 19.90
C TYR A 18 -20.46 2.42 21.43
N ARG A 19 -20.04 1.27 21.97
CA ARG A 19 -19.90 1.05 23.42
C ARG A 19 -18.69 0.16 23.73
N LEU A 20 -18.30 0.08 25.00
CA LEU A 20 -17.38 -0.96 25.45
C LEU A 20 -18.09 -2.32 25.33
N PRO A 21 -17.47 -3.32 24.68
CA PRO A 21 -17.95 -4.69 24.71
C PRO A 21 -17.98 -5.28 26.13
N ASP A 22 -18.84 -6.27 26.34
CA ASP A 22 -19.02 -6.90 27.66
C ASP A 22 -17.96 -7.97 27.98
N ASP A 23 -16.97 -8.14 27.09
CA ASP A 23 -15.89 -9.14 27.17
C ASP A 23 -14.61 -8.61 27.86
N GLY A 24 -14.62 -7.36 28.33
CA GLY A 24 -13.48 -6.71 28.94
C GLY A 24 -12.60 -5.88 27.99
N ASP A 25 -12.98 -5.71 26.72
CA ASP A 25 -12.30 -4.77 25.82
C ASP A 25 -12.39 -3.33 26.37
N THR A 26 -11.31 -2.58 26.17
CA THR A 26 -11.12 -1.20 26.67
C THR A 26 -11.40 -0.14 25.60
N LYS A 27 -11.69 -0.56 24.37
CA LYS A 27 -11.98 0.33 23.25
C LYS A 27 -13.46 0.30 22.91
N GLN A 28 -14.01 1.46 22.56
CA GLN A 28 -15.36 1.53 22.00
C GLN A 28 -15.39 0.80 20.66
N ARG A 29 -16.38 -0.06 20.49
CA ARG A 29 -16.64 -0.83 19.26
C ARG A 29 -18.08 -0.61 18.83
N ALA A 30 -18.34 -0.80 17.55
CA ALA A 30 -19.70 -0.97 17.05
C ALA A 30 -20.24 -2.32 17.51
N VAL A 31 -21.11 -2.32 18.52
CA VAL A 31 -21.76 -3.52 19.07
C VAL A 31 -23.23 -3.53 18.64
N CYS A 32 -23.70 -4.65 18.11
CA CYS A 32 -25.10 -4.82 17.77
C CYS A 32 -25.94 -5.16 19.02
N PRO A 33 -26.92 -4.34 19.42
CA PRO A 33 -27.76 -4.64 20.59
C PRO A 33 -28.73 -5.81 20.35
N ALA A 34 -29.03 -6.13 19.08
CA ALA A 34 -30.01 -7.17 18.74
C ALA A 34 -29.42 -8.60 18.77
N CYS A 35 -28.17 -8.77 18.31
CA CYS A 35 -27.55 -10.10 18.22
C CYS A 35 -26.19 -10.21 18.94
N GLY A 36 -25.75 -9.15 19.63
CA GLY A 36 -24.51 -9.12 20.41
C GLY A 36 -23.22 -9.11 19.57
N THR A 37 -23.30 -9.07 18.23
CA THR A 37 -22.12 -9.07 17.37
C THR A 37 -21.28 -7.81 17.58
N VAL A 38 -19.99 -7.99 17.86
CA VAL A 38 -18.99 -6.91 17.92
C VAL A 38 -18.35 -6.75 16.54
N HIS A 39 -18.37 -5.54 15.99
CA HIS A 39 -17.73 -5.23 14.72
C HIS A 39 -16.39 -4.52 14.93
N TYR A 40 -15.30 -5.25 14.68
CA TYR A 40 -13.95 -4.69 14.72
C TYR A 40 -13.62 -3.93 13.42
N GLU A 41 -12.96 -2.78 13.58
CA GLU A 41 -12.39 -2.00 12.50
C GLU A 41 -10.88 -2.25 12.47
N ASN A 42 -10.41 -2.95 11.45
CA ASN A 42 -9.00 -3.32 11.31
C ASN A 42 -8.26 -2.36 10.35
N PRO A 43 -6.96 -2.13 10.55
CA PRO A 43 -6.14 -1.45 9.55
C PRO A 43 -6.21 -2.16 8.19
N LEU A 44 -5.99 -1.41 7.11
CA LEU A 44 -5.86 -1.95 5.76
C LEU A 44 -4.39 -2.08 5.39
N ASN A 45 -4.04 -3.21 4.77
CA ASN A 45 -2.70 -3.40 4.22
C ASN A 45 -2.68 -2.94 2.77
N VAL A 46 -1.71 -2.10 2.43
CA VAL A 46 -1.36 -1.74 1.06
C VAL A 46 -0.05 -2.44 0.73
N VAL A 47 -0.02 -3.20 -0.35
CA VAL A 47 1.11 -4.06 -0.72
C VAL A 47 1.58 -3.69 -2.12
N GLY A 48 2.88 -3.69 -2.33
CA GLY A 48 3.45 -3.31 -3.61
C GLY A 48 4.93 -3.63 -3.71
N THR A 49 5.56 -3.12 -4.76
CA THR A 49 6.99 -3.36 -4.98
C THR A 49 7.75 -2.07 -5.25
N VAL A 50 9.08 -2.17 -5.17
CA VAL A 50 10.05 -1.26 -5.80
C VAL A 50 10.63 -2.03 -6.99
N PRO A 51 9.99 -1.98 -8.18
CA PRO A 51 10.54 -2.61 -9.36
C PRO A 51 11.72 -1.81 -9.87
N TYR A 52 12.85 -2.47 -10.12
CA TYR A 52 14.06 -1.78 -10.56
C TYR A 52 14.73 -2.49 -11.73
N TRP A 53 15.34 -1.69 -12.61
CA TRP A 53 16.17 -2.11 -13.74
C TRP A 53 17.46 -1.33 -13.72
N GLY A 54 18.60 -2.01 -13.59
CA GLY A 54 19.88 -1.31 -13.43
C GLY A 54 19.83 -0.33 -12.27
N ASP A 55 19.99 0.97 -12.55
CA ASP A 55 19.91 2.10 -11.62
C ASP A 55 18.61 2.91 -11.60
N GLN A 56 17.60 2.37 -12.27
CA GLN A 56 16.31 2.98 -12.39
C GLN A 56 15.25 2.22 -11.61
N VAL A 57 14.22 2.94 -11.18
CA VAL A 57 12.99 2.38 -10.61
C VAL A 57 11.83 2.62 -11.56
N LEU A 58 10.90 1.66 -11.63
CA LEU A 58 9.66 1.80 -12.37
C LEU A 58 8.65 2.54 -11.51
N LEU A 59 8.06 3.61 -12.06
CA LEU A 59 6.95 4.32 -11.46
C LEU A 59 5.74 4.26 -12.39
N CYS A 60 4.56 4.28 -11.79
CA CYS A 60 3.26 4.32 -12.46
C CYS A 60 2.60 5.69 -12.22
N LYS A 61 2.11 6.32 -13.28
CA LYS A 61 1.36 7.57 -13.21
C LYS A 61 -0.12 7.28 -13.07
N ARG A 62 -0.75 7.76 -12.00
CA ARG A 62 -2.12 7.38 -11.62
C ARG A 62 -3.17 7.94 -12.60
N ASN A 63 -4.11 7.10 -13.04
CA ASN A 63 -5.29 7.47 -13.83
C ASN A 63 -6.58 7.58 -12.97
N ILE A 64 -6.47 7.38 -11.66
CA ILE A 64 -7.61 7.40 -10.72
C ILE A 64 -7.31 8.31 -9.52
N GLU A 65 -8.38 8.83 -8.90
CA GLU A 65 -8.30 9.54 -7.62
C GLU A 65 -8.15 8.56 -6.44
N PRO A 66 -7.55 8.97 -5.31
CA PRO A 66 -6.93 10.28 -5.07
C PRO A 66 -5.60 10.46 -5.83
N ARG A 67 -5.17 11.71 -6.03
CA ARG A 67 -3.86 12.07 -6.61
C ARG A 67 -3.74 11.66 -8.09
N TRP A 68 -4.79 11.89 -8.87
CA TRP A 68 -4.74 11.70 -10.32
C TRP A 68 -3.55 12.45 -10.95
N GLY A 69 -2.89 11.82 -11.92
CA GLY A 69 -1.75 12.39 -12.66
C GLY A 69 -0.42 12.43 -11.92
N LYS A 70 -0.37 11.97 -10.66
CA LYS A 70 0.85 11.86 -9.85
C LYS A 70 1.50 10.49 -9.99
N TRP A 71 2.81 10.42 -9.71
CA TRP A 71 3.60 9.20 -9.82
C TRP A 71 3.61 8.40 -8.52
N THR A 72 3.60 7.07 -8.61
CA THR A 72 3.65 6.15 -7.48
C THR A 72 4.48 4.90 -7.81
N LEU A 73 4.90 4.18 -6.78
CA LEU A 73 5.27 2.78 -6.92
C LEU A 73 4.00 1.95 -7.16
N PRO A 74 4.10 0.83 -7.90
CA PRO A 74 2.95 -0.02 -8.09
C PRO A 74 2.54 -0.68 -6.77
N ALA A 75 1.31 -0.43 -6.34
CA ALA A 75 0.80 -0.89 -5.05
C ALA A 75 -0.72 -0.69 -4.92
N GLY A 76 -1.37 -1.66 -4.28
CA GLY A 76 -2.81 -1.60 -3.99
C GLY A 76 -3.17 -2.38 -2.73
N PHE A 77 -4.46 -2.58 -2.50
CA PHE A 77 -4.92 -3.25 -1.29
C PHE A 77 -4.62 -4.74 -1.33
N MET A 78 -4.19 -5.28 -0.19
CA MET A 78 -4.09 -6.72 -0.03
C MET A 78 -5.50 -7.33 0.01
N GLU A 79 -5.70 -8.34 -0.81
CA GLU A 79 -6.95 -9.09 -0.92
C GLU A 79 -7.01 -10.24 0.10
N LEU A 80 -8.22 -10.80 0.28
CA LEU A 80 -8.37 -12.01 1.07
C LEU A 80 -7.82 -13.23 0.32
N ASN A 81 -7.21 -14.16 1.05
CA ASN A 81 -6.65 -15.43 0.54
C ASN A 81 -5.40 -15.28 -0.34
N GLU A 82 -4.70 -14.16 -0.25
CA GLU A 82 -3.33 -14.00 -0.76
C GLU A 82 -2.34 -13.75 0.39
N THR A 83 -1.07 -14.01 0.15
CA THR A 83 0.05 -13.54 0.96
C THR A 83 0.44 -12.12 0.59
N VAL A 84 1.20 -11.44 1.46
CA VAL A 84 1.71 -10.08 1.17
C VAL A 84 2.55 -10.05 -0.12
N ALA A 85 3.34 -11.10 -0.35
CA ALA A 85 4.17 -11.25 -1.54
C ALA A 85 3.32 -11.45 -2.81
N GLU A 86 2.28 -12.29 -2.74
CA GLU A 86 1.34 -12.49 -3.85
C GLU A 86 0.59 -11.22 -4.20
N GLY A 87 0.07 -10.48 -3.21
CA GLY A 87 -0.60 -9.21 -3.45
C GLY A 87 0.34 -8.16 -4.04
N ALA A 88 1.55 -8.01 -3.49
CA ALA A 88 2.56 -7.11 -4.06
C ALA A 88 2.89 -7.44 -5.53
N ALA A 89 2.99 -8.74 -5.84
CA ALA A 89 3.26 -9.19 -7.20
C ALA A 89 2.07 -8.96 -8.13
N ARG A 90 0.84 -9.25 -7.67
CA ARG A 90 -0.41 -9.00 -8.41
C ARG A 90 -0.55 -7.52 -8.76
N GLU A 91 -0.42 -6.63 -7.79
CA GLU A 91 -0.53 -5.18 -8.00
C GLU A 91 0.53 -4.65 -8.97
N THR A 92 1.76 -5.17 -8.88
CA THR A 92 2.84 -4.82 -9.82
C THR A 92 2.50 -5.26 -11.25
N LEU A 93 1.93 -6.45 -11.41
CA LEU A 93 1.49 -6.93 -12.71
C LEU A 93 0.30 -6.13 -13.26
N GLU A 94 -0.71 -5.86 -12.42
CA GLU A 94 -1.94 -5.15 -12.81
C GLU A 94 -1.66 -3.69 -13.19
N GLU A 95 -0.85 -2.98 -12.42
CA GLU A 95 -0.63 -1.54 -12.65
C GLU A 95 0.42 -1.24 -13.73
N SER A 96 1.39 -2.15 -13.96
CA SER A 96 2.51 -1.87 -14.86
C SER A 96 2.76 -2.92 -15.94
N GLY A 97 2.15 -4.10 -15.87
CA GLY A 97 2.43 -5.21 -16.79
C GLY A 97 3.88 -5.72 -16.74
N ALA A 98 4.62 -5.39 -15.67
CA ALA A 98 6.05 -5.68 -15.60
C ALA A 98 6.31 -7.17 -15.36
N VAL A 99 7.37 -7.68 -16.00
CA VAL A 99 7.92 -9.00 -15.69
C VAL A 99 9.11 -8.82 -14.77
N PHE A 100 9.08 -9.47 -13.61
CA PHE A 100 10.07 -9.29 -12.55
C PHE A 100 10.32 -10.58 -11.76
N GLU A 101 11.43 -10.60 -11.03
CA GLU A 101 11.70 -11.53 -9.95
C GLU A 101 11.49 -10.81 -8.62
N LEU A 102 10.57 -11.32 -7.79
CA LEU A 102 10.30 -10.77 -6.47
C LEU A 102 11.47 -11.11 -5.53
N GLU A 103 11.92 -10.13 -4.77
CA GLU A 103 13.00 -10.29 -3.81
C GLU A 103 12.46 -10.18 -2.37
N GLY A 104 13.27 -9.71 -1.41
CA GLY A 104 12.85 -9.56 -0.02
C GLY A 104 11.96 -8.34 0.24
N LEU A 105 11.23 -8.38 1.36
CA LEU A 105 10.55 -7.20 1.91
C LEU A 105 11.59 -6.09 2.14
N PHE A 106 11.24 -4.87 1.77
CA PHE A 106 12.14 -3.73 1.83
C PHE A 106 11.68 -2.65 2.80
N SER A 107 10.42 -2.24 2.74
CA SER A 107 9.88 -1.26 3.68
C SER A 107 8.52 -1.64 4.24
N LEU A 108 8.31 -1.28 5.50
CA LEU A 108 7.03 -1.28 6.19
C LEU A 108 6.78 0.14 6.69
N VAL A 109 5.69 0.76 6.24
CA VAL A 109 5.34 2.14 6.58
C VAL A 109 3.97 2.17 7.27
N ASN A 110 3.96 2.57 8.54
CA ASN A 110 2.74 2.73 9.32
C ASN A 110 2.13 4.11 9.05
N VAL A 111 0.87 4.15 8.64
CA VAL A 111 0.09 5.39 8.48
C VAL A 111 -1.10 5.36 9.43
N ALA A 112 -0.79 5.45 10.73
CA ALA A 112 -1.74 5.21 11.80
C ALA A 112 -2.98 6.12 11.75
N GLN A 113 -2.82 7.38 11.33
CA GLN A 113 -3.91 8.36 11.24
C GLN A 113 -5.03 7.95 10.27
N VAL A 114 -4.73 7.14 9.26
CA VAL A 114 -5.71 6.62 8.30
C VAL A 114 -5.89 5.10 8.42
N GLY A 115 -5.28 4.48 9.43
CA GLY A 115 -5.39 3.04 9.69
C GLY A 115 -4.85 2.18 8.55
N GLN A 116 -3.66 2.50 8.03
CA GLN A 116 -3.02 1.73 6.96
C GLN A 116 -1.61 1.29 7.33
N VAL A 117 -1.19 0.16 6.78
CA VAL A 117 0.20 -0.32 6.79
C VAL A 117 0.60 -0.58 5.34
N HIS A 118 1.66 0.08 4.86
CA HIS A 118 2.17 -0.07 3.49
C HIS A 118 3.40 -0.98 3.52
N LEU A 119 3.42 -2.03 2.70
CA LEU A 119 4.51 -3.00 2.63
C LEU A 119 5.05 -3.07 1.20
N PHE A 120 6.33 -2.75 1.03
CA PHE A 120 6.98 -2.80 -0.27
C PHE A 120 8.06 -3.86 -0.30
N TYR A 121 7.98 -4.73 -1.30
CA TYR A 121 9.06 -5.67 -1.65
C TYR A 121 10.00 -5.05 -2.67
N ARG A 122 11.24 -5.48 -2.71
CA ARG A 122 12.05 -5.24 -3.92
C ARG A 122 11.61 -6.19 -5.03
N ALA A 123 11.69 -5.72 -6.27
CA ALA A 123 11.45 -6.54 -7.44
C ALA A 123 12.48 -6.23 -8.53
N ARG A 124 13.25 -7.22 -8.95
CA ARG A 124 14.20 -7.04 -10.05
C ARG A 124 13.48 -7.26 -11.37
N LEU A 125 13.40 -6.22 -12.19
CA LEU A 125 12.80 -6.33 -13.52
C LEU A 125 13.60 -7.29 -14.40
N LEU A 126 12.89 -8.06 -15.23
CA LEU A 126 13.43 -9.00 -16.21
C LEU A 126 13.30 -8.47 -17.65
N SER A 127 12.56 -7.38 -17.85
CA SER A 127 12.34 -6.70 -19.13
C SER A 127 12.06 -5.21 -18.88
N GLU A 128 12.37 -4.38 -19.89
CA GLU A 128 12.00 -2.96 -19.94
C GLU A 128 10.66 -2.72 -20.67
N GLN A 129 9.96 -3.78 -21.05
CA GLN A 129 8.63 -3.71 -21.66
C GLN A 129 7.55 -3.72 -20.58
N PHE A 130 6.64 -2.76 -20.67
CA PHE A 130 5.55 -2.53 -19.71
C PHE A 130 4.22 -2.46 -20.47
N ASP A 131 3.16 -2.97 -19.87
CA ASP A 131 1.79 -2.92 -20.39
C ASP A 131 0.86 -2.44 -19.26
N PRO A 132 0.82 -1.12 -19.00
CA PRO A 132 0.10 -0.58 -17.84
C PRO A 132 -1.40 -0.86 -17.92
N GLY A 133 -1.97 -1.30 -16.81
CA GLY A 133 -3.42 -1.48 -16.69
C GLY A 133 -4.20 -0.16 -16.73
N HIS A 134 -5.53 -0.27 -16.73
CA HIS A 134 -6.44 0.87 -16.88
C HIS A 134 -6.33 1.97 -15.79
N GLU A 135 -5.77 1.63 -14.63
CA GLU A 135 -5.52 2.57 -13.52
C GLU A 135 -4.22 3.37 -13.68
N THR A 136 -3.40 3.05 -14.68
CA THR A 136 -2.10 3.68 -14.94
C THR A 136 -2.10 4.39 -16.29
N LEU A 137 -1.86 5.70 -16.27
CA LEU A 137 -1.69 6.52 -17.48
C LEU A 137 -0.38 6.21 -18.21
N GLU A 138 0.68 5.95 -17.44
CA GLU A 138 2.03 5.81 -17.94
C GLU A 138 2.88 5.01 -16.94
N ALA A 139 3.63 4.03 -17.42
CA ALA A 139 4.63 3.30 -16.64
C ALA A 139 6.02 3.57 -17.23
N ARG A 140 6.94 4.12 -16.42
CA ARG A 140 8.25 4.59 -16.90
C ARG A 140 9.36 4.35 -15.89
N LEU A 141 10.56 4.05 -16.39
CA LEU A 141 11.79 3.97 -15.60
C LEU A 141 12.37 5.35 -15.31
N PHE A 142 12.85 5.54 -14.08
CA PHE A 142 13.48 6.77 -13.60
C PHE A 142 14.77 6.45 -12.87
N THR A 143 15.88 7.10 -13.25
CA THR A 143 17.02 7.25 -12.35
C THR A 143 16.65 8.14 -11.16
N GLU A 144 17.42 8.11 -10.09
CA GLU A 144 17.18 8.95 -8.91
C GLU A 144 17.06 10.45 -9.24
N ALA A 145 17.90 10.93 -10.17
CA ALA A 145 17.94 12.32 -10.58
C ALA A 145 16.73 12.73 -11.44
N GLU A 146 16.08 11.77 -12.09
CA GLU A 146 14.92 12.01 -12.94
C GLU A 146 13.60 11.93 -12.17
N ILE A 147 13.60 11.38 -10.94
CA ILE A 147 12.37 11.23 -10.16
C ILE A 147 11.74 12.60 -9.91
N PRO A 148 10.46 12.78 -10.28
CA PRO A 148 9.74 14.02 -10.03
C PRO A 148 9.26 14.02 -8.58
N TRP A 149 10.16 14.29 -7.64
CA TRP A 149 9.94 14.16 -6.18
C TRP A 149 8.75 14.96 -5.62
N GLU A 150 8.37 16.04 -6.30
CA GLU A 150 7.20 16.88 -5.96
C GLU A 150 5.90 16.42 -6.63
N GLU A 151 6.00 15.45 -7.54
CA GLU A 151 4.88 14.79 -8.20
C GLU A 151 4.64 13.36 -7.72
N ILE A 152 5.39 12.89 -6.71
CA ILE A 152 5.09 11.63 -6.04
C ILE A 152 3.77 11.77 -5.25
N ALA A 153 2.84 10.85 -5.49
CA ALA A 153 1.47 10.90 -5.01
C ALA A 153 1.36 10.82 -3.48
N PHE A 154 2.19 9.97 -2.86
CA PHE A 154 2.08 9.59 -1.46
C PHE A 154 3.43 9.70 -0.74
N ARG A 155 3.38 10.17 0.51
CA ARG A 155 4.57 10.25 1.36
C ARG A 155 5.17 8.87 1.64
N THR A 156 4.36 7.82 1.78
CA THR A 156 4.82 6.43 1.94
C THR A 156 5.77 6.00 0.82
N VAL A 157 5.42 6.37 -0.41
CA VAL A 157 6.22 6.11 -1.60
C VAL A 157 7.49 6.97 -1.61
N LYS A 158 7.37 8.27 -1.31
CA LYS A 158 8.53 9.19 -1.25
C LYS A 158 9.58 8.68 -0.26
N GLU A 159 9.18 8.34 0.95
CA GLU A 159 10.09 7.82 1.99
C GLU A 159 10.69 6.46 1.59
N THR A 160 9.88 5.55 1.01
CA THR A 160 10.38 4.26 0.53
C THR A 160 11.43 4.43 -0.57
N LEU A 161 11.19 5.31 -1.54
CA LEU A 161 12.16 5.60 -2.61
C LEU A 161 13.43 6.23 -2.05
N THR A 162 13.33 7.18 -1.12
CA THR A 162 14.51 7.78 -0.46
C THR A 162 15.37 6.71 0.20
N ARG A 163 14.77 5.79 0.97
CA ARG A 163 15.50 4.66 1.57
C ARG A 163 16.09 3.72 0.53
N TYR A 164 15.37 3.45 -0.55
CA TYR A 164 15.86 2.58 -1.62
C TYR A 164 17.15 3.13 -2.23
N PHE A 165 17.18 4.43 -2.57
CA PHE A 165 18.38 5.04 -3.14
C PHE A 165 19.52 5.23 -2.13
N ASP A 166 19.21 5.48 -0.84
CA ASP A 166 20.21 5.45 0.25
C ASP A 166 20.90 4.08 0.33
N ASP A 167 20.13 3.01 0.44
CA ASP A 167 20.64 1.63 0.54
C ASP A 167 21.41 1.25 -0.73
N ARG A 168 20.90 1.63 -1.90
CA ARG A 168 21.56 1.43 -3.18
C ARG A 168 22.94 2.08 -3.23
N ARG A 169 23.06 3.35 -2.83
CA ARG A 169 24.35 4.06 -2.75
C ARG A 169 25.33 3.37 -1.80
N SER A 170 24.83 2.83 -0.70
CA SER A 170 25.64 2.10 0.27
C SER A 170 26.04 0.70 -0.19
N GLY A 171 25.39 0.17 -1.23
CA GLY A 171 25.57 -1.20 -1.71
C GLY A 171 24.98 -2.28 -0.81
N LYS A 172 24.22 -1.89 0.23
CA LYS A 172 23.64 -2.80 1.22
C LYS A 172 22.17 -2.44 1.43
N PHE A 173 21.32 -3.44 1.22
CA PHE A 173 19.88 -3.30 1.47
C PHE A 173 19.50 -3.88 2.82
N SER A 174 18.61 -3.18 3.51
CA SER A 174 18.04 -3.57 4.80
C SER A 174 16.51 -3.40 4.82
N ILE A 175 15.86 -3.97 5.83
CA ILE A 175 14.42 -3.75 6.03
C ILE A 175 14.24 -2.44 6.79
N HIS A 176 13.44 -1.54 6.25
CA HIS A 176 13.11 -0.26 6.86
C HIS A 176 11.72 -0.31 7.49
N THR A 177 11.59 0.17 8.72
CA THR A 177 10.29 0.35 9.39
C THR A 177 10.11 1.84 9.70
N LEU A 178 9.00 2.42 9.26
CA LEU A 178 8.78 3.86 9.24
C LEU A 178 7.39 4.20 9.77
N ASP A 179 7.26 5.34 10.46
CA ASP A 179 5.98 5.89 10.88
C ASP A 179 5.72 7.21 10.15
N ILE A 180 4.57 7.31 9.49
CA ILE A 180 4.06 8.57 8.94
C ILE A 180 3.01 9.14 9.90
N THR A 181 3.44 10.19 10.57
CA THR A 181 2.61 11.07 11.39
C THR A 181 2.23 12.33 10.62
#